data_AF-A0A495IL90-F1
#
_entry.id   AF-A0A495IL90-F1
#
_cell.length_a   1.000
_cell.length_b   1.000
_cell.length_c   1.000
_cell.angle_alpha   90.00
_cell.angle_beta   90.00
_cell.angle_gamma   90.00
#
_symmetry.space_group_name_H-M   'P 1'
#
loop_
_entity.id
_entity.type
_entity.pdbx_description
1 polymer ?
#
loop_
_entity_poly.entity_id
_entity_poly.type
_entity_poly.pdbx_seq_one_letter_code
_entity_poly.pdbx_strand_id
1 'polypeptide(L)' 'MFEDVPTGLASAVASGARVVGVPRDSELLPDPAWTLVPTLTCVRLDDLFALVGRAH' A
#
# COMPACT_ATOMS: atom_id res chain seq x y z
N MET A 1 -0.63 3.91 4.63
CA MET A 1 0.43 4.60 3.88
C MET A 1 0.40 4.11 2.44
N PHE A 2 0.56 5.02 1.49
CA PHE A 2 0.78 4.69 0.08
C PHE A 2 2.25 4.90 -0.23
N GLU A 3 2.86 4.00 -0.99
CA GLU A 3 4.29 4.05 -1.31
C GLU A 3 4.59 3.30 -2.61
N ASP A 4 5.62 3.77 -3.34
CA ASP A 4 5.98 3.24 -4.67
C ASP A 4 7.38 2.63 -4.73
N VAL A 5 8.15 2.70 -3.63
CA VAL A 5 9.50 2.12 -3.53
C VAL A 5 9.65 1.08 -2.40
N PRO A 6 10.44 0.00 -2.60
CA PRO A 6 10.59 -1.07 -1.61
C PRO A 6 11.08 -0.63 -0.22
N THR A 7 12.01 0.32 -0.17
CA THR A 7 12.57 0.80 1.10
C THR A 7 11.55 1.61 1.90
N GLY A 8 10.70 2.40 1.23
CA GLY A 8 9.59 3.10 1.85
C GLY A 8 8.55 2.12 2.40
N LEU A 9 8.22 1.06 1.64
CA LEU A 9 7.31 0.00 2.11
C LEU A 9 7.82 -0.66 3.38
N ALA A 10 9.10 -1.05 3.40
CA ALA A 10 9.72 -1.68 4.56
C ALA A 10 9.69 -0.74 5.79
N SER A 11 9.97 0.55 5.60
CA SER A 11 9.90 1.55 6.67
C SER A 11 8.47 1.69 7.21
N ALA A 12 7.48 1.76 6.32
CA ALA A 12 6.07 1.87 6.68
C ALA A 12 5.58 0.64 7.47
N VAL A 13 5.93 -0.57 7.02
CA VAL A 13 5.64 -1.82 7.75
C VAL A 13 6.29 -1.80 9.14
N ALA A 14 7.57 -1.42 9.23
CA ALA A 14 8.29 -1.37 10.51
C ALA A 14 7.68 -0.37 11.50
N SER A 15 7.04 0.71 11.01
CA SER A 15 6.29 1.66 11.84
C SER A 15 4.94 1.14 12.35
N GLY A 16 4.48 -0.02 11.87
CA GLY A 16 3.16 -0.58 12.18
C GLY A 16 2.03 0.00 11.33
N ALA A 17 2.34 0.75 10.26
CA ALA A 17 1.32 1.25 9.34
C ALA A 17 0.73 0.10 8.52
N ARG A 18 -0.55 0.22 8.14
CA ARG A 18 -1.11 -0.56 7.03
C ARG A 18 -0.66 0.07 5.72
N VAL A 19 -0.19 -0.75 4.79
CA VAL A 19 0.56 -0.29 3.63
C VAL A 19 -0.14 -0.73 2.33
N VAL A 20 -0.22 0.22 1.39
CA VAL A 20 -0.65 -0.03 0.02
C VAL A 20 0.50 0.34 -0.91
N GLY A 21 1.05 -0.65 -1.61
CA GLY A 21 2.06 -0.45 -2.65
C GLY A 21 1.41 -0.01 -3.96
N VAL A 22 1.95 1.02 -4.61
CA VAL A 22 1.50 1.50 -5.92
C VAL A 22 2.72 1.67 -6.83
N PRO A 23 3.06 0.67 -7.67
CA PRO A 23 4.27 0.73 -8.48
C PRO A 23 4.16 1.85 -9.51
N ARG A 24 5.16 2.72 -9.55
CA ARG A 24 5.28 3.81 -10.52
C ARG A 24 6.48 3.57 -11.43
N ASP A 25 7.67 3.65 -10.85
CA ASP A 25 8.95 3.52 -11.55
C ASP A 25 9.77 2.30 -11.07
N SER A 26 9.41 1.73 -9.92
CA SER A 26 10.05 0.55 -9.34
C SER A 26 9.12 -0.66 -9.38
N GLU A 27 9.69 -1.83 -9.62
CA GLU A 27 8.97 -3.09 -9.47
C GLU A 27 8.69 -3.33 -7.98
N LEU A 28 7.42 -3.62 -7.67
CA LEU A 28 6.98 -4.03 -6.35
C LEU A 28 6.46 -5.46 -6.44
N LEU A 29 7.08 -6.36 -5.67
CA LEU A 29 6.63 -7.74 -5.59
C LEU A 29 5.45 -7.86 -4.61
N PRO A 30 4.52 -8.81 -4.87
CA PRO A 30 3.49 -9.16 -3.88
C PRO A 30 4.13 -9.63 -2.57
N ASP A 31 3.61 -9.14 -1.45
CA ASP A 31 4.08 -9.48 -0.10
C ASP A 31 2.89 -9.52 0.86
N PRO A 32 2.83 -10.46 1.82
CA PRO A 32 1.75 -10.50 2.81
C PRO A 32 1.67 -9.26 3.73
N ALA A 33 2.73 -8.45 3.84
CA ALA A 33 2.78 -7.26 4.69
C ALA A 33 2.11 -6.02 4.07
N TRP A 34 1.78 -6.03 2.77
CA TRP A 34 1.12 -4.91 2.11
C TRP A 34 0.15 -5.34 1.00
N THR A 35 -0.80 -4.46 0.68
CA THR A 35 -1.67 -4.66 -0.48
C THR A 35 -1.06 -3.98 -1.70
N LEU A 36 -0.92 -4.69 -2.81
CA LEU A 36 -0.43 -4.11 -4.06
C LEU A 36 -1.61 -3.70 -4.95
N VAL A 37 -1.64 -2.44 -5.38
CA VAL A 37 -2.58 -1.95 -6.40
C VAL A 37 -1.82 -1.39 -7.59
N PRO A 38 -2.24 -1.66 -8.83
CA PRO A 38 -1.49 -1.24 -10.02
C PRO A 38 -1.54 0.27 -10.26
N THR A 39 -2.57 0.96 -9.76
CA THR A 39 -2.75 2.41 -9.89
C THR A 39 -3.74 2.92 -8.84
N LEU A 40 -3.66 4.20 -8.49
CA LEU A 40 -4.67 4.90 -7.70
C LEU A 40 -5.82 5.48 -8.55
N THR A 41 -5.75 5.34 -9.87
CA THR A 41 -6.83 5.76 -10.76
C THR A 41 -8.11 5.02 -10.38
N CYS A 42 -9.19 5.78 -10.15
CA CYS A 42 -10.48 5.26 -9.68
C CYS A 42 -10.51 4.69 -8.24
N VAL A 43 -9.42 4.77 -7.47
CA VAL A 43 -9.46 4.44 -6.03
C VAL A 43 -10.11 5.58 -5.27
N ARG A 44 -11.22 5.28 -4.59
CA ARG A 44 -11.97 6.23 -3.75
C ARG A 44 -11.68 5.99 -2.28
N LEU A 45 -12.12 6.93 -1.44
CA LEU A 45 -12.01 6.80 0.02
C LEU A 45 -12.74 5.57 0.54
N ASP A 46 -13.87 5.18 -0.07
CA ASP A 46 -14.59 3.97 0.32
C ASP A 46 -13.78 2.69 0.06
N ASP A 47 -13.02 2.67 -1.04
CA ASP A 47 -12.15 1.55 -1.40
C ASP A 47 -10.97 1.41 -0.42
N LEU A 48 -10.55 2.51 0.21
CA LEU A 48 -9.48 2.48 1.20
C LEU A 48 -9.84 1.56 2.38
N PHE A 49 -11.09 1.57 2.83
CA PHE A 49 -11.53 0.66 3.89
C PHE A 49 -11.51 -0.81 3.47
N ALA A 50 -11.73 -1.10 2.18
CA ALA A 50 -11.60 -2.46 1.66
C ALA A 50 -10.12 -2.88 1.56
N LEU A 51 -9.24 -1.96 1.16
CA LEU A 51 -7.81 -2.21 0.96
C LEU A 51 -7.05 -2.38 2.27
N VAL A 52 -7.29 -1.50 3.24
CA VAL A 52 -6.54 -1.49 4.51
C VAL A 52 -7.41 -1.82 5.70
N GLY A 53 -8.67 -2.22 5.56
CA GLY A 53 -9.59 -2.46 6.68
C GLY A 53 -9.95 -1.20 7.48
N ARG A 54 -10.85 -1.34 8.47
CA ARG A 54 -11.16 -0.24 9.41
C ARG A 54 -10.11 -0.17 10.51
N ALA A 55 -9.71 1.05 10.87
CA ALA A 55 -9.03 1.30 12.13
C ALA A 55 -10.01 1.02 13.28
N HIS A 56 -9.56 0.27 14.29
CA HIS A 56 -10.31 0.03 15.52
C HIS A 56 -10.22 1.23 16.45
#